data_AF-A0A969V0J7-F1
#
_entry.id   AF-A0A969V0J7-F1
#
_cell.length_a   1.000
_cell.length_b   1.000
_cell.length_c   1.000
_cell.angle_alpha   90.00
_cell.angle_beta   90.00
_cell.angle_gamma   90.00
#
_symmetry.space_group_name_H-M   'P 1'
#
loop_
_entity.id
_entity.type
_entity.pdbx_description
1 polymer ?
#
loop_
_entity_poly.entity_id
_entity_poly.type
_entity_poly.pdbx_seq_one_letter_code
_entity_poly.pdbx_strand_id
1 'polypeptide(L)'
;MVAVPPVILVFDISALSVASPSEWREFSRVGSCYIPQVVYEEMRLLFDRSPDPDLERIAKAFNRFYASSGWQITDTTAHHASLKVGSGQALTRRSRVSLAVGRCAFALSQSFPNSLVVLVSKDRSLLQRLYEIPAVNLCGITGESLLQWSRTGQRPIAVSQKFQQFRTAYGLPPNTASGTKSQAKSNMTASSQSHPRTTPIRANTHPTRPIFAHSPYLPDWVPDLVSLLLAAAGLAIAAYLIWFLLSSQDLKKYLPSTTAPTEFPVAVDRKIASA
;
A
#
# COMPACT_ATOMS: atom_id res chain seq x y z
N MET A 1 -9.88 -18.36 25.91
CA MET A 1 -10.34 -17.64 24.71
C MET A 1 -9.48 -16.40 24.54
N VAL A 2 -8.81 -16.23 23.40
CA VAL A 2 -7.91 -15.08 23.18
C VAL A 2 -8.76 -13.88 22.73
N ALA A 3 -8.79 -12.80 23.50
CA ALA A 3 -9.64 -11.64 23.26
C ALA A 3 -9.26 -10.82 21.99
N VAL A 4 -8.06 -11.05 21.43
CA VAL A 4 -7.52 -10.38 20.24
C VAL A 4 -6.73 -11.41 19.44
N PRO A 5 -7.03 -11.67 18.15
CA PRO A 5 -6.28 -12.64 17.38
C PRO A 5 -4.80 -12.23 17.26
N PRO A 6 -3.86 -13.19 17.24
CA PRO A 6 -2.44 -12.92 17.00
C PRO A 6 -2.24 -12.15 15.71
N VAL A 7 -1.24 -11.27 15.68
CA VAL A 7 -0.88 -10.48 14.49
C VAL A 7 0.36 -11.09 13.84
N ILE A 8 0.30 -11.26 12.53
CA ILE A 8 1.43 -11.66 11.68
C ILE A 8 1.77 -10.49 10.78
N LEU A 9 3.01 -10.01 10.82
CA LEU A 9 3.49 -8.93 9.99
C LEU A 9 4.31 -9.49 8.83
N VAL A 10 4.01 -9.07 7.60
CA VAL A 10 4.73 -9.48 6.39
C VAL A 10 5.37 -8.26 5.78
N PHE A 11 6.70 -8.25 5.65
CA PHE A 11 7.45 -7.08 5.21
C PHE A 11 7.89 -7.18 3.76
N ASP A 12 7.77 -6.08 3.02
CA ASP A 12 8.50 -5.87 1.78
C ASP A 12 9.75 -4.98 1.99
N ILE A 13 10.53 -4.80 0.92
CA ILE A 13 11.75 -3.97 0.95
C ILE A 13 11.44 -2.52 1.31
N SER A 14 10.31 -2.00 0.84
CA SER A 14 9.92 -0.60 1.10
C SER A 14 9.59 -0.38 2.58
N ALA A 15 8.96 -1.35 3.23
CA ALA A 15 8.69 -1.31 4.66
C ALA A 15 9.97 -1.38 5.49
N LEU A 16 10.97 -2.17 5.05
CA LEU A 16 12.28 -2.20 5.70
C LEU A 16 13.02 -0.88 5.53
N SER A 17 12.89 -0.23 4.37
CA SER A 17 13.61 1.02 4.07
C SER A 17 13.17 2.25 4.87
N VAL A 18 11.96 2.25 5.43
CA VAL A 18 11.42 3.39 6.18
C VAL A 18 11.75 3.35 7.67
N ALA A 19 12.43 2.30 8.14
CA ALA A 19 12.75 2.10 9.54
C ALA A 19 14.21 1.70 9.75
N SER A 20 14.71 2.04 10.93
CA SER A 20 16.04 1.72 11.43
C SER A 20 16.06 0.34 12.13
N PRO A 21 17.24 -0.25 12.35
CA PRO A 21 17.36 -1.52 13.08
C PRO A 21 16.78 -1.49 14.50
N SER A 22 16.82 -0.34 15.18
CA SER A 22 16.14 -0.16 16.47
C SER A 22 14.62 -0.26 16.34
N GLU A 23 14.06 0.36 15.31
CA GLU A 23 12.62 0.36 15.06
C GLU A 23 12.13 -1.01 14.60
N TRP A 24 12.92 -1.75 13.81
CA TRP A 24 12.58 -3.13 13.45
C TRP A 24 12.41 -4.03 14.68
N ARG A 25 13.24 -3.87 15.73
CA ARG A 25 13.04 -4.62 16.99
C ARG A 25 11.70 -4.30 17.65
N GLU A 26 11.22 -3.06 17.53
CA GLU A 26 9.93 -2.66 18.10
C GLU A 26 8.75 -3.32 17.38
N PHE A 27 8.88 -3.67 16.10
CA PHE A 27 7.80 -4.33 15.35
C PHE A 27 7.45 -5.70 15.91
N SER A 28 8.42 -6.42 16.48
CA SER A 28 8.15 -7.71 17.15
C SER A 28 7.24 -7.58 18.38
N ARG A 29 7.04 -6.36 18.92
CA ARG A 29 6.07 -6.11 20.00
C ARG A 29 4.63 -6.10 19.48
N VAL A 30 4.44 -5.83 18.19
CA VAL A 30 3.14 -5.77 17.54
C VAL A 30 2.66 -7.18 17.17
N GLY A 31 3.56 -8.03 16.67
CA GLY A 31 3.21 -9.39 16.24
C GLY A 31 4.44 -10.19 15.77
N SER A 32 4.18 -11.39 15.26
CA SER A 32 5.21 -12.24 14.67
C SER A 32 5.63 -11.68 13.31
N CYS A 33 6.92 -11.41 13.14
CA CYS A 33 7.47 -10.82 11.92
C CYS A 33 7.93 -11.89 10.93
N TYR A 34 7.43 -11.80 9.70
CA TYR A 34 7.77 -12.68 8.59
C TYR A 34 8.39 -11.90 7.43
N ILE A 35 9.45 -12.47 6.88
CA ILE A 35 10.16 -12.01 5.69
C ILE A 35 9.92 -13.02 4.58
N PRO A 36 9.23 -12.64 3.49
CA PRO A 36 9.15 -13.49 2.30
C PRO A 36 10.56 -13.81 1.78
N GLN A 37 10.80 -15.07 1.38
CA GLN A 37 12.09 -15.55 0.87
C GLN A 37 12.63 -14.64 -0.24
N VAL A 38 11.77 -14.20 -1.15
CA VAL A 38 12.12 -13.27 -2.24
C VAL A 38 12.64 -11.92 -1.74
N VAL A 39 12.16 -11.41 -0.60
CA VAL A 39 12.62 -10.16 0.02
C VAL A 39 13.98 -10.37 0.68
N TYR A 40 14.16 -11.51 1.37
CA TYR A 40 15.43 -11.87 1.97
C TYR A 40 16.54 -11.98 0.91
N GLU A 41 16.27 -12.69 -0.18
CA GLU A 41 17.21 -12.83 -1.31
C GLU A 41 17.52 -11.50 -1.97
N GLU A 42 16.52 -10.65 -2.18
CA GLU A 42 16.73 -9.32 -2.75
C GLU A 42 17.58 -8.44 -1.83
N MET A 43 17.35 -8.47 -0.51
CA MET A 43 18.19 -7.77 0.46
C MET A 43 19.63 -8.31 0.48
N ARG A 44 19.84 -9.61 0.30
CA ARG A 44 21.19 -10.19 0.18
C ARG A 44 21.88 -9.74 -1.10
N LEU A 45 21.16 -9.65 -2.22
CA LEU A 45 21.73 -9.15 -3.46
C LEU A 45 22.06 -7.65 -3.38
N LEU A 46 21.19 -6.85 -2.75
CA LEU A 46 21.45 -5.42 -2.52
C LEU A 46 22.63 -5.19 -1.58
N PHE A 47 22.88 -6.11 -0.64
CA PHE A 47 24.06 -6.07 0.21
C PHE A 47 25.37 -6.18 -0.59
N ASP A 48 25.41 -7.02 -1.63
CA ASP A 48 26.62 -7.27 -2.43
C ASP A 48 26.77 -6.31 -3.63
N ARG A 49 25.66 -5.85 -4.22
CA ARG A 49 25.66 -5.22 -5.56
C ARG A 49 24.66 -4.07 -5.74
N SER A 50 24.24 -3.39 -4.68
CA SER A 50 23.31 -2.25 -4.83
C SER A 50 24.00 -1.07 -5.52
N PRO A 51 23.42 -0.49 -6.59
CA PRO A 51 23.90 0.76 -7.18
C PRO A 51 23.48 1.99 -6.32
N ASP A 52 22.56 1.81 -5.38
CA ASP A 52 22.07 2.84 -4.46
C ASP A 52 22.72 2.63 -3.08
N PRO A 53 23.53 3.60 -2.59
CA PRO A 53 24.24 3.47 -1.31
C PRO A 53 23.30 3.44 -0.10
N ASP A 54 22.12 4.07 -0.20
CA ASP A 54 21.15 4.05 0.90
C ASP A 54 20.50 2.67 1.01
N LEU A 55 20.11 2.07 -0.12
CA LEU A 55 19.60 0.70 -0.15
C LEU A 55 20.67 -0.30 0.27
N GLU A 56 21.94 -0.10 -0.12
CA GLU A 56 23.05 -0.95 0.33
C GLU A 56 23.21 -0.89 1.86
N ARG A 57 23.17 0.32 2.44
CA ARG A 57 23.26 0.53 3.89
C ARG A 57 22.10 -0.15 4.62
N ILE A 58 20.87 -0.04 4.09
CA ILE A 58 19.69 -0.72 4.63
C ILE A 58 19.86 -2.23 4.56
N ALA A 59 20.30 -2.77 3.42
CA ALA A 59 20.54 -4.19 3.23
C ALA A 59 21.61 -4.73 4.20
N LYS A 60 22.73 -4.00 4.38
CA LYS A 60 23.76 -4.30 5.38
C LYS A 60 23.20 -4.32 6.79
N ALA A 61 22.41 -3.32 7.15
CA ALA A 61 21.81 -3.24 8.47
C ALA A 61 20.81 -4.39 8.70
N PHE A 62 19.99 -4.71 7.70
CA PHE A 62 19.01 -5.79 7.76
C PHE A 62 19.68 -7.17 7.90
N ASN A 63 20.71 -7.48 7.12
CA ASN A 63 21.41 -8.77 7.21
C ASN A 63 22.06 -8.97 8.59
N ARG A 64 22.60 -7.90 9.21
CA ARG A 64 23.13 -7.96 10.58
C ARG A 64 22.02 -8.13 11.63
N PHE A 65 20.92 -7.41 11.46
CA PHE A 65 19.78 -7.47 12.35
C PHE A 65 19.10 -8.85 12.32
N TYR A 66 18.86 -9.39 11.13
CA TYR A 66 18.06 -10.59 10.94
C TYR A 66 18.59 -11.78 11.76
N ALA A 67 19.92 -11.98 11.77
CA ALA A 67 20.59 -13.08 12.46
C ALA A 67 20.24 -13.23 13.95
N SER A 68 19.86 -12.14 14.63
CA SER A 68 19.47 -12.14 16.05
C SER A 68 18.04 -11.65 16.31
N SER A 69 17.27 -11.39 15.25
CA SER A 69 15.96 -10.73 15.34
C SER A 69 14.82 -11.64 15.82
N GLY A 70 14.95 -12.96 15.63
CA GLY A 70 13.84 -13.91 15.79
C GLY A 70 12.74 -13.80 14.72
N TRP A 71 12.95 -12.99 13.67
CA TRP A 71 12.05 -12.91 12.53
C TRP A 71 12.13 -14.19 11.69
N GLN A 72 11.03 -14.55 11.05
CA GLN A 72 10.91 -15.83 10.34
C GLN A 72 10.95 -15.59 8.83
N ILE A 73 11.77 -16.38 8.12
CA ILE A 73 11.70 -16.43 6.66
C ILE A 73 10.62 -17.42 6.24
N THR A 74 9.88 -17.08 5.19
CA THR A 74 8.83 -17.93 4.62
C THR A 74 8.87 -17.91 3.10
N ASP A 75 8.69 -19.07 2.49
CA ASP A 75 8.55 -19.26 1.03
C ASP A 75 7.09 -19.54 0.61
N THR A 76 6.16 -19.55 1.57
CA THR A 76 4.73 -19.76 1.30
C THR A 76 4.20 -18.78 0.27
N THR A 77 3.42 -19.30 -0.68
CA THR A 77 2.85 -18.54 -1.78
C THR A 77 1.52 -19.13 -2.18
N ALA A 78 0.57 -18.27 -2.54
CA ALA A 78 -0.76 -18.66 -2.97
C ALA A 78 -1.24 -17.72 -4.07
N HIS A 79 -2.06 -18.25 -4.97
CA HIS A 79 -2.61 -17.51 -6.09
C HIS A 79 -3.95 -16.87 -5.73
N HIS A 80 -4.14 -15.63 -6.17
CA HIS A 80 -5.43 -14.94 -6.12
C HIS A 80 -5.64 -14.14 -7.41
N ALA A 81 -6.88 -13.99 -7.85
CA ALA A 81 -7.22 -13.31 -9.11
C ALA A 81 -6.74 -11.84 -9.14
N SER A 82 -6.81 -11.13 -8.00
CA SER A 82 -6.29 -9.76 -7.84
C SER A 82 -4.76 -9.69 -7.76
N LEU A 83 -4.07 -10.81 -7.50
CA LEU A 83 -2.61 -10.90 -7.40
C LEU A 83 -2.02 -11.58 -8.65
N LYS A 84 -2.41 -11.07 -9.82
CA LYS A 84 -1.90 -11.48 -11.13
C LYS A 84 -1.10 -10.40 -11.83
N VAL A 85 -0.24 -10.85 -12.73
CA VAL A 85 0.45 -9.97 -13.69
C VAL A 85 -0.58 -9.49 -14.72
N GLY A 86 -0.56 -8.21 -15.09
CA GLY A 86 -1.34 -7.74 -16.22
C GLY A 86 -0.88 -8.43 -17.51
N SER A 87 -1.81 -8.94 -18.31
CA SER A 87 -1.48 -9.64 -19.57
C SER A 87 -0.65 -8.73 -20.49
N GLY A 88 0.45 -9.27 -21.04
CA GLY A 88 1.30 -8.58 -22.02
C GLY A 88 2.30 -7.56 -21.46
N GLN A 89 2.39 -7.40 -20.14
CA GLN A 89 3.33 -6.45 -19.51
C GLN A 89 4.57 -7.18 -18.97
N ALA A 90 5.75 -6.81 -19.48
CA ALA A 90 7.01 -7.22 -18.89
C ALA A 90 7.15 -6.57 -17.50
N LEU A 91 7.02 -7.37 -16.44
CA LEU A 91 7.17 -6.87 -15.08
C LEU A 91 8.62 -6.46 -14.82
N THR A 92 8.82 -5.26 -14.29
CA THR A 92 10.09 -4.87 -13.69
C THR A 92 10.44 -5.80 -12.53
N ARG A 93 11.73 -5.96 -12.21
CA ARG A 93 12.18 -6.77 -11.06
C ARG A 93 11.44 -6.39 -9.77
N ARG A 94 11.34 -5.09 -9.48
CA ARG A 94 10.61 -4.55 -8.33
C ARG A 94 9.14 -5.00 -8.28
N SER A 95 8.45 -4.93 -9.42
CA SER A 95 7.04 -5.35 -9.49
C SER A 95 6.84 -6.86 -9.31
N ARG A 96 7.82 -7.69 -9.75
CA ARG A 96 7.79 -9.14 -9.48
C ARG A 96 7.95 -9.45 -7.99
N VAL A 97 8.90 -8.78 -7.32
CA VAL A 97 9.10 -8.92 -5.88
C VAL A 97 7.84 -8.47 -5.12
N SER A 98 7.30 -7.29 -5.43
CA SER A 98 6.06 -6.78 -4.84
C SER A 98 4.88 -7.76 -4.99
N LEU A 99 4.68 -8.31 -6.19
CA LEU A 99 3.64 -9.31 -6.42
C LEU A 99 3.85 -10.60 -5.61
N ALA A 100 5.09 -11.09 -5.56
CA ALA A 100 5.43 -12.29 -4.79
C ALA A 100 5.19 -12.09 -3.28
N VAL A 101 5.51 -10.90 -2.75
CA VAL A 101 5.20 -10.54 -1.36
C VAL A 101 3.70 -10.55 -1.09
N GLY A 102 2.89 -9.97 -2.00
CA GLY A 102 1.43 -10.02 -1.88
C GLY A 102 0.87 -11.44 -1.83
N ARG A 103 1.40 -12.32 -2.69
CA ARG A 103 1.03 -13.74 -2.73
C ARG A 103 1.42 -14.47 -1.46
N CYS A 104 2.57 -14.13 -0.88
CA CYS A 104 3.02 -14.66 0.40
C CYS A 104 2.09 -14.23 1.55
N ALA A 105 1.76 -12.94 1.63
CA ALA A 105 0.82 -12.45 2.64
C ALA A 105 -0.56 -13.13 2.53
N PHE A 106 -1.07 -13.31 1.31
CA PHE A 106 -2.30 -14.07 1.07
C PHE A 106 -2.17 -15.55 1.48
N ALA A 107 -1.06 -16.21 1.15
CA ALA A 107 -0.82 -17.60 1.56
C ALA A 107 -0.80 -17.76 3.08
N LEU A 108 -0.16 -16.85 3.79
CA LEU A 108 -0.14 -16.82 5.25
C LEU A 108 -1.53 -16.61 5.82
N SER A 109 -2.37 -15.78 5.20
CA SER A 109 -3.75 -15.58 5.71
C SER A 109 -4.59 -16.85 5.57
N GLN A 110 -4.34 -17.67 4.54
CA GLN A 110 -4.98 -18.98 4.41
C GLN A 110 -4.42 -20.00 5.41
N SER A 111 -3.11 -19.96 5.66
CA SER A 111 -2.42 -20.91 6.56
C SER A 111 -2.71 -20.64 8.03
N PHE A 112 -2.97 -19.38 8.39
CA PHE A 112 -3.27 -18.93 9.75
C PHE A 112 -4.64 -18.24 9.82
N PRO A 113 -5.75 -18.98 9.64
CA PRO A 113 -7.10 -18.40 9.62
C PRO A 113 -7.49 -17.72 10.95
N ASN A 114 -6.81 -18.09 12.04
CA ASN A 114 -7.02 -17.56 13.39
C ASN A 114 -6.13 -16.35 13.73
N SER A 115 -5.32 -15.88 12.78
CA SER A 115 -4.41 -14.74 12.96
C SER A 115 -4.69 -13.65 11.94
N LEU A 116 -4.50 -12.39 12.33
CA LEU A 116 -4.60 -11.25 11.42
C LEU A 116 -3.25 -11.05 10.73
N VAL A 117 -3.22 -11.30 9.42
CA VAL A 117 -2.06 -11.05 8.58
C VAL A 117 -2.08 -9.61 8.08
N VAL A 118 -0.99 -8.90 8.32
CA VAL A 118 -0.82 -7.49 7.96
C VAL A 118 0.39 -7.38 7.04
N LEU A 119 0.13 -7.10 5.77
CA LEU A 119 1.16 -6.73 4.80
C LEU A 119 1.62 -5.30 5.09
N VAL A 120 2.93 -5.12 5.21
CA VAL A 120 3.54 -3.81 5.40
C VAL A 120 4.24 -3.43 4.11
N SER A 121 3.76 -2.39 3.44
CA SER A 121 4.29 -1.95 2.14
C SER A 121 3.98 -0.48 1.87
N LYS A 122 4.84 0.18 1.09
CA LYS A 122 4.59 1.50 0.50
C LYS A 122 4.06 1.42 -0.93
N ASP A 123 4.01 0.23 -1.53
CA ASP A 123 3.48 0.03 -2.88
C ASP A 123 1.96 0.15 -2.87
N ARG A 124 1.46 1.32 -3.26
CA ARG A 124 0.03 1.61 -3.36
C ARG A 124 -0.72 0.65 -4.27
N SER A 125 -0.08 0.21 -5.37
CA SER A 125 -0.72 -0.71 -6.31
C SER A 125 -0.91 -2.10 -5.72
N LEU A 126 0.05 -2.55 -4.91
CA LEU A 126 -0.06 -3.80 -4.16
C LEU A 126 -1.12 -3.72 -3.07
N LEU A 127 -1.12 -2.63 -2.28
CA LEU A 127 -2.12 -2.41 -1.24
C LEU A 127 -3.55 -2.35 -1.82
N GLN A 128 -3.73 -1.67 -2.96
CA GLN A 128 -5.03 -1.62 -3.65
C GLN A 128 -5.52 -3.01 -4.04
N ARG A 129 -4.67 -3.83 -4.67
CA ARG A 129 -5.01 -5.22 -5.01
C ARG A 129 -5.33 -6.08 -3.80
N LEU A 130 -4.69 -5.80 -2.65
CA LEU A 130 -4.96 -6.52 -1.41
C LEU A 130 -6.35 -6.20 -0.84
N TYR A 131 -6.82 -4.95 -0.99
CA TYR A 131 -8.18 -4.57 -0.57
C TYR A 131 -9.28 -5.25 -1.38
N GLU A 132 -8.99 -5.65 -2.62
CA GLU A 132 -9.92 -6.42 -3.47
C GLU A 132 -10.05 -7.89 -3.05
N ILE A 133 -9.16 -8.39 -2.18
CA ILE A 133 -9.21 -9.77 -1.69
C ILE A 133 -10.23 -9.87 -0.55
N PRO A 134 -11.28 -10.71 -0.66
CA PRO A 134 -12.31 -10.85 0.37
C PRO A 134 -11.84 -11.71 1.56
N ALA A 135 -10.61 -11.52 2.03
CA ALA A 135 -10.07 -12.21 3.19
C ALA A 135 -10.34 -11.41 4.47
N VAL A 136 -11.02 -12.02 5.44
CA VAL A 136 -11.41 -11.38 6.71
C VAL A 136 -10.24 -11.13 7.65
N ASN A 137 -9.15 -11.87 7.47
CA ASN A 137 -7.95 -11.85 8.30
C ASN A 137 -6.70 -11.34 7.57
N LEU A 138 -6.88 -10.54 6.52
CA LEU A 138 -5.79 -9.94 5.73
C LEU A 138 -6.03 -8.45 5.53
N CYS A 139 -5.02 -7.62 5.79
CA CYS A 139 -4.99 -6.22 5.36
C CYS A 139 -3.58 -5.74 5.07
N GLY A 140 -3.50 -4.53 4.50
CA GLY A 140 -2.25 -3.85 4.23
C GLY A 140 -2.18 -2.51 4.97
N ILE A 141 -0.99 -2.14 5.40
CA ILE A 141 -0.66 -0.83 5.99
C ILE A 141 0.70 -0.35 5.48
N THR A 142 1.01 0.93 5.70
CA THR A 142 2.36 1.47 5.43
C THR A 142 3.32 1.21 6.59
N GLY A 143 4.62 1.29 6.32
CA GLY A 143 5.63 1.15 7.38
C GLY A 143 5.58 2.27 8.41
N GLU A 144 5.21 3.49 8.01
CA GLU A 144 5.00 4.61 8.95
C GLU A 144 3.82 4.34 9.90
N SER A 145 2.75 3.74 9.39
CA SER A 145 1.59 3.34 10.20
C SER A 145 1.96 2.26 11.21
N LEU A 146 2.79 1.28 10.80
CA LEU A 146 3.29 0.25 11.70
C LEU A 146 4.21 0.84 12.78
N LEU A 147 5.08 1.78 12.41
CA LEU A 147 5.98 2.45 13.35
C LEU A 147 5.22 3.26 14.41
N GLN A 148 4.19 3.99 13.99
CA GLN A 148 3.31 4.65 14.94
C GLN A 148 2.62 3.64 15.86
N TRP A 149 2.16 2.52 15.30
CA TRP A 149 1.52 1.47 16.09
C TRP A 149 2.47 0.84 17.11
N SER A 150 3.71 0.52 16.73
CA SER A 150 4.69 -0.08 17.63
C SER A 150 5.07 0.83 18.80
N ARG A 151 5.07 2.15 18.57
CA ARG A 151 5.42 3.16 19.58
C ARG A 151 4.28 3.52 20.51
N THR A 152 3.09 3.70 19.96
CA THR A 152 1.94 4.27 20.70
C THR A 152 0.93 3.22 21.15
N GLY A 153 0.99 2.01 20.59
CA GLY A 153 -0.05 1.00 20.76
C GLY A 153 -1.35 1.32 20.00
N GLN A 154 -1.46 2.49 19.34
CA GLN A 154 -2.64 2.85 18.56
C GLN A 154 -2.64 2.10 17.24
N ARG A 155 -3.66 1.25 17.05
CA ARG A 155 -3.82 0.42 15.86
C ARG A 155 -4.22 1.27 14.66
N PRO A 156 -3.64 1.05 13.47
CA PRO A 156 -4.11 1.67 12.25
C PRO A 156 -5.58 1.33 11.99
N ILE A 157 -6.30 2.25 11.32
CA ILE A 157 -7.74 2.09 11.04
C ILE A 157 -8.02 0.79 10.29
N ALA A 158 -7.24 0.48 9.25
CA ALA A 158 -7.40 -0.75 8.46
C ALA A 158 -7.27 -2.03 9.31
N VAL A 159 -6.38 -2.03 10.29
CA VAL A 159 -6.18 -3.14 11.22
C VAL A 159 -7.37 -3.24 12.18
N SER A 160 -7.82 -2.11 12.74
CA SER A 160 -8.98 -2.06 13.64
C SER A 160 -10.27 -2.53 12.96
N GLN A 161 -10.48 -2.14 11.70
CA GLN A 161 -11.60 -2.60 10.88
C GLN A 161 -11.55 -4.11 10.65
N LYS A 162 -10.39 -4.67 10.32
CA LYS A 162 -10.25 -6.13 10.15
C LYS A 162 -10.46 -6.89 11.45
N PHE A 163 -9.99 -6.39 12.59
CA PHE A 163 -10.32 -6.99 13.88
C PHE A 163 -11.83 -7.03 14.13
N GLN A 164 -12.57 -5.99 13.77
CA GLN A 164 -14.04 -5.99 13.90
C GLN A 164 -14.68 -7.03 12.96
N GLN A 165 -14.28 -7.04 11.68
CA GLN A 165 -14.76 -8.02 10.69
C GLN A 165 -14.49 -9.45 11.14
N PHE A 166 -13.26 -9.72 11.61
CA PHE A 166 -12.85 -11.01 12.13
C PHE A 166 -13.75 -11.44 13.29
N ARG A 167 -14.03 -10.56 14.25
CA ARG A 167 -14.88 -10.91 15.40
C ARG A 167 -16.31 -11.23 14.99
N THR A 168 -16.87 -10.46 14.06
CA THR A 168 -18.21 -10.73 13.51
C THR A 168 -18.24 -12.09 12.81
N ALA A 169 -17.22 -12.41 12.01
CA ALA A 169 -17.14 -13.69 11.28
C ALA A 169 -17.04 -14.91 12.22
N TYR A 170 -16.39 -14.76 13.37
CA TYR A 170 -16.22 -15.84 14.36
C TYR A 170 -17.18 -15.76 15.56
N GLY A 171 -18.21 -14.91 15.49
CA GLY A 171 -19.22 -14.80 16.56
C GLY A 171 -18.67 -14.33 17.92
N LEU A 172 -17.52 -13.63 17.93
CA LEU A 172 -16.92 -13.14 19.15
C LEU A 172 -17.63 -11.85 19.60
N PRO A 173 -18.02 -11.73 20.90
CA PRO A 173 -18.71 -10.55 21.38
C PRO A 173 -17.85 -9.29 21.17
N PRO A 174 -18.47 -8.13 20.87
CA PRO A 174 -17.74 -6.87 20.78
C PRO A 174 -17.03 -6.58 22.09
N ASN A 175 -15.78 -6.12 22.05
CA ASN A 175 -15.07 -5.71 23.27
C ASN A 175 -15.66 -4.38 23.71
N THR A 176 -16.70 -4.42 24.53
CA THR A 176 -17.19 -3.27 25.28
C THR A 176 -16.19 -2.96 26.41
N ALA A 177 -15.03 -2.43 26.04
CA ALA A 177 -14.09 -1.86 26.98
C ALA A 177 -14.37 -0.35 27.10
N SER A 178 -15.42 0.00 27.85
CA SER A 178 -15.58 1.30 28.49
C SER A 178 -16.53 1.17 29.68
N GLY A 179 -15.93 1.01 30.86
CA GLY A 179 -16.45 1.13 32.23
C GLY A 179 -17.96 1.11 32.47
N THR A 180 -18.46 0.04 33.07
CA THR A 180 -19.38 0.14 34.21
C THR A 180 -19.21 -1.10 35.10
N LYS A 181 -18.55 -0.94 36.25
CA LYS A 181 -18.63 -1.92 37.33
C LYS A 181 -20.01 -1.79 37.97
N SER A 182 -21.02 -2.46 37.42
CA SER A 182 -22.26 -2.72 38.15
C SER A 182 -22.15 -4.09 38.79
N GLN A 183 -21.65 -4.11 40.03
CA GLN A 183 -21.87 -5.23 40.94
C GLN A 183 -23.36 -5.34 41.21
N ALA A 184 -24.02 -6.30 40.57
CA ALA A 184 -25.30 -6.80 41.05
C ALA A 184 -25.01 -7.77 42.21
N LYS A 185 -25.30 -7.34 43.44
CA LYS A 185 -25.51 -8.23 44.59
C LYS A 185 -26.81 -7.86 45.27
N SER A 186 -27.63 -8.88 45.44
CA SER A 186 -28.96 -8.89 46.05
C SER A 186 -28.91 -8.94 47.59
N ASN A 187 -29.98 -8.40 48.18
CA ASN A 187 -30.64 -8.74 49.46
C ASN A 187 -30.27 -8.03 50.78
N MET A 188 -31.28 -7.26 51.23
CA MET A 188 -31.93 -7.19 52.55
C MET A 188 -31.39 -6.32 53.69
N THR A 189 -32.39 -5.69 54.34
CA THR A 189 -32.53 -5.26 55.74
C THR A 189 -32.07 -3.85 56.18
N ALA A 190 -33.06 -2.95 56.15
CA ALA A 190 -33.61 -2.18 57.28
C ALA A 190 -32.73 -1.24 58.14
N SER A 191 -33.24 -0.01 58.21
CA SER A 191 -33.43 0.85 59.39
C SER A 191 -32.58 2.14 59.52
N SER A 192 -33.34 3.22 59.73
CA SER A 192 -33.05 4.38 60.58
C SER A 192 -32.25 5.57 60.01
N GLN A 193 -32.99 6.68 59.79
CA GLN A 193 -32.81 8.02 60.40
C GLN A 193 -31.38 8.43 60.82
N SER A 194 -30.85 9.64 60.60
CA SER A 194 -31.39 10.97 60.34
C SER A 194 -30.21 11.95 60.12
N HIS A 195 -30.44 12.99 59.30
CA HIS A 195 -30.06 14.40 59.48
C HIS A 195 -29.57 15.09 58.19
N PRO A 196 -30.20 16.21 57.81
CA PRO A 196 -29.82 17.02 56.66
C PRO A 196 -28.86 18.14 57.05
N ARG A 197 -27.85 18.43 56.22
CA ARG A 197 -27.09 19.69 56.31
C ARG A 197 -26.62 20.18 54.93
N THR A 198 -27.41 21.10 54.39
CA THR A 198 -27.03 22.32 53.64
C THR A 198 -25.81 22.30 52.70
N THR A 199 -26.12 22.21 51.40
CA THR A 199 -25.65 23.01 50.22
C THR A 199 -24.38 23.88 50.36
N PRO A 200 -23.51 23.94 49.32
CA PRO A 200 -23.84 24.77 48.16
C PRO A 200 -23.60 24.14 46.78
N ILE A 201 -24.48 24.57 45.88
CA ILE A 201 -24.45 24.53 44.42
C ILE A 201 -23.04 24.82 43.88
N ARG A 202 -22.53 23.91 43.05
CA ARG A 202 -21.47 24.24 42.09
C ARG A 202 -21.75 23.61 40.72
N ALA A 203 -22.27 24.48 39.86
CA ALA A 203 -22.11 24.58 38.42
C ALA A 203 -21.87 23.29 37.61
N ASN A 204 -22.87 22.99 36.77
CA ASN A 204 -22.69 22.35 35.46
C ASN A 204 -21.44 22.86 34.76
N THR A 205 -20.46 21.99 34.53
CA THR A 205 -19.47 22.17 33.45
C THR A 205 -19.80 21.20 32.33
N HIS A 206 -20.17 21.79 31.19
CA HIS A 206 -20.32 21.14 29.91
C HIS A 206 -19.10 20.27 29.54
N PRO A 207 -19.30 19.20 28.75
CA PRO A 207 -18.20 18.52 28.08
C PRO A 207 -17.60 19.43 27.02
N THR A 208 -16.37 19.87 27.24
CA THR A 208 -15.56 20.55 26.22
C THR A 208 -15.25 19.56 25.10
N ARG A 209 -15.95 19.71 23.97
CA ARG A 209 -15.55 19.11 22.69
C ARG A 209 -14.10 19.54 22.37
N PRO A 210 -13.24 18.66 21.84
CA PRO A 210 -11.98 19.09 21.27
C PRO A 210 -12.25 20.02 20.09
N ILE A 211 -11.69 21.21 20.20
CA ILE A 211 -11.66 22.25 19.17
C ILE A 211 -10.85 21.67 18.00
N PHE A 212 -11.54 21.34 16.91
CA PHE A 212 -10.90 21.18 15.61
C PHE A 212 -10.31 22.52 15.24
N ALA A 213 -8.98 22.58 15.14
CA ALA A 213 -8.30 23.68 14.49
C ALA A 213 -8.86 23.79 13.06
N HIS A 214 -9.58 24.87 12.79
CA HIS A 214 -10.03 25.24 11.47
C HIS A 214 -8.79 25.46 10.60
N SER A 215 -8.40 24.44 9.84
CA SER A 215 -7.66 24.65 8.60
C SER A 215 -8.49 25.59 7.73
N PRO A 216 -7.90 26.61 7.09
CA PRO A 216 -8.64 27.47 6.19
C PRO A 216 -9.27 26.60 5.11
N TYR A 217 -10.60 26.55 5.11
CA TYR A 217 -11.41 25.83 4.15
C TYR A 217 -11.14 26.44 2.76
N LEU A 218 -10.29 25.78 1.97
CA LEU A 218 -10.37 25.95 0.53
C LEU A 218 -11.71 25.34 0.10
N PRO A 219 -12.51 26.06 -0.70
CA PRO A 219 -13.75 25.51 -1.23
C PRO A 219 -13.52 24.16 -1.93
N ASP A 220 -14.45 23.23 -1.77
CA ASP A 220 -14.33 21.87 -2.34
C ASP A 220 -14.17 21.84 -3.88
N TRP A 221 -14.46 22.95 -4.57
CA TRP A 221 -14.26 23.12 -6.02
C TRP A 221 -12.82 23.45 -6.45
N VAL A 222 -11.96 23.87 -5.52
CA VAL A 222 -10.56 24.24 -5.82
C VAL A 222 -9.75 23.07 -6.41
N PRO A 223 -9.77 21.84 -5.84
CA PRO A 223 -9.03 20.72 -6.45
C PRO A 223 -9.53 20.34 -7.85
N ASP A 224 -10.82 20.51 -8.13
CA ASP A 224 -11.39 20.25 -9.46
C ASP A 224 -10.93 21.29 -10.48
N LEU A 225 -10.84 22.56 -10.08
CA LEU A 225 -10.37 23.64 -10.96
C LEU A 225 -8.86 23.54 -11.23
N VAL A 226 -8.06 23.15 -10.22
CA VAL A 226 -6.63 22.88 -10.40
C VAL A 226 -6.41 21.69 -11.34
N SER A 227 -7.21 20.63 -11.21
CA SER A 227 -7.13 19.47 -12.09
C SER A 227 -7.51 19.81 -13.54
N LEU A 228 -8.54 20.64 -13.74
CA LEU A 228 -8.95 21.13 -15.05
C LEU A 228 -7.86 21.99 -15.71
N LEU A 229 -7.24 22.89 -14.95
CA LEU A 229 -6.15 23.74 -15.44
C LEU A 229 -4.91 22.92 -15.80
N LEU A 230 -4.54 21.92 -14.99
CA LEU A 230 -3.41 21.04 -15.29
C LEU A 230 -3.66 20.23 -16.57
N ALA A 231 -4.87 19.70 -16.73
CA ALA A 231 -5.26 18.96 -17.93
C ALA A 231 -5.22 19.85 -19.18
N ALA A 232 -5.76 21.07 -19.10
CA ALA A 232 -5.72 22.04 -20.20
C ALA A 232 -4.29 22.45 -20.57
N ALA A 233 -3.42 22.66 -19.57
CA ALA A 233 -2.00 22.97 -19.79
C ALA A 233 -1.28 21.81 -20.49
N GLY A 234 -1.52 20.56 -20.06
CA GLY A 234 -0.97 19.37 -20.70
C GLY A 234 -1.41 19.24 -22.17
N LEU A 235 -2.67 19.51 -22.47
CA LEU A 235 -3.22 19.46 -23.82
C LEU A 235 -2.63 20.56 -24.72
N ALA A 236 -2.46 21.78 -24.18
CA ALA A 236 -1.81 22.88 -24.90
C ALA A 236 -0.34 22.56 -25.25
N ILE A 237 0.41 21.97 -24.32
CA ILE A 237 1.80 21.54 -24.57
C ILE A 237 1.84 20.47 -25.65
N ALA A 238 0.95 19.47 -25.60
CA ALA A 238 0.87 18.42 -26.61
C ALA A 238 0.54 18.98 -28.00
N ALA A 239 -0.44 19.88 -28.10
CA ALA A 239 -0.81 20.55 -29.35
C ALA A 239 0.35 21.38 -29.91
N TYR A 240 1.08 22.10 -29.05
CA TYR A 240 2.27 22.86 -29.44
C TYR A 240 3.37 21.96 -29.99
N LEU A 241 3.65 20.81 -29.36
CA LEU A 241 4.66 19.87 -29.85
C LEU A 241 4.28 19.25 -31.21
N ILE A 242 3.00 18.90 -31.39
CA ILE A 242 2.50 18.40 -32.68
C ILE A 242 2.66 19.47 -33.77
N TRP A 243 2.26 20.70 -33.46
CA TRP A 243 2.43 21.83 -34.39
C TRP A 243 3.90 22.08 -34.71
N PHE A 244 4.77 22.06 -33.72
CA PHE A 244 6.22 22.26 -33.89
C PHE A 244 6.85 21.19 -34.79
N LEU A 245 6.43 19.92 -34.63
CA LEU A 245 6.87 18.81 -35.49
C LEU A 245 6.35 18.93 -36.94
N LEU A 246 5.17 19.51 -37.14
CA LEU A 246 4.62 19.76 -38.48
C LEU A 246 5.23 21.01 -39.13
N SER A 247 5.59 22.01 -38.33
CA SER A 247 6.16 23.28 -38.77
C SER A 247 7.67 23.19 -39.07
N SER A 248 8.37 22.20 -38.51
CA SER A 248 9.77 21.95 -38.84
C SER A 248 9.90 21.50 -40.30
N GLN A 249 10.40 22.43 -41.13
CA GLN A 249 10.59 22.27 -42.58
C GLN A 249 11.57 21.14 -42.95
N ASP A 250 12.22 20.49 -41.98
CA ASP A 250 13.17 19.41 -42.22
C ASP A 250 12.52 18.13 -42.73
N LEU A 251 11.22 17.90 -42.49
CA LEU A 251 10.50 16.75 -43.07
C LEU A 251 10.34 16.84 -44.59
N LYS A 252 10.37 18.04 -45.19
CA LYS A 252 10.32 18.21 -46.65
C LYS A 252 11.59 17.74 -47.35
N LYS A 253 12.72 17.63 -46.64
CA LYS A 253 13.97 17.09 -47.21
C LYS A 253 13.98 15.57 -47.33
N TYR A 254 13.11 14.87 -46.60
CA TYR A 254 13.07 13.40 -46.56
C TYR A 254 11.87 12.77 -47.27
N LEU A 255 10.96 13.59 -47.84
CA LEU A 255 9.90 13.09 -48.71
C LEU A 255 10.44 13.01 -50.15
N PRO A 256 10.67 11.80 -50.69
CA PRO A 256 11.13 11.65 -52.07
C PRO A 256 10.08 12.22 -53.01
N SER A 257 10.49 13.13 -53.90
CA SER A 257 9.65 13.63 -54.97
C SER A 257 9.32 12.47 -55.90
N THR A 258 8.07 12.03 -55.90
CA THR A 258 7.53 11.04 -56.84
C THR A 258 7.80 11.54 -58.26
N THR A 259 8.86 11.03 -58.88
CA THR A 259 9.18 11.26 -60.28
C THR A 259 8.33 10.31 -61.11
N ALA A 260 7.53 10.88 -62.00
CA ALA A 260 6.68 10.14 -62.92
C ALA A 260 7.53 9.27 -63.86
N PRO A 261 7.05 8.08 -64.27
CA PRO A 261 7.80 7.19 -65.14
C PRO A 261 7.79 7.72 -66.58
N THR A 262 8.99 8.01 -67.08
CA THR A 262 9.28 8.44 -68.45
C THR A 262 9.03 7.32 -69.45
N GLU A 263 8.49 7.72 -70.59
CA GLU A 263 8.02 6.98 -71.75
C GLU A 263 8.98 5.88 -72.28
N PHE A 264 8.39 4.76 -72.69
CA PHE A 264 9.03 3.75 -73.54
C PHE A 264 9.07 4.22 -75.00
N PRO A 265 10.22 4.19 -75.69
CA PRO A 265 10.22 4.30 -77.13
C PRO A 265 9.92 2.95 -77.79
N VAL A 266 8.94 3.01 -78.69
CA VAL A 266 8.49 1.94 -79.58
C VAL A 266 9.27 2.00 -80.89
N ALA A 267 9.63 0.80 -81.37
CA ALA A 267 9.71 0.36 -82.77
C ALA A 267 10.94 0.66 -83.67
N VAL A 268 11.49 -0.47 -84.15
CA VAL A 268 11.69 -0.85 -85.56
C VAL A 268 12.92 -0.29 -86.28
N ASP A 269 13.83 -1.19 -86.70
CA ASP A 269 14.00 -1.36 -88.16
C ASP A 269 14.45 -2.76 -88.60
N ARG A 270 13.86 -3.18 -89.72
CA ARG A 270 14.09 -4.39 -90.50
C ARG A 270 15.43 -4.29 -91.25
N LYS A 271 16.06 -5.44 -91.49
CA LYS A 271 16.70 -5.69 -92.80
C LYS A 271 16.69 -7.18 -93.15
N ILE A 272 15.90 -7.48 -94.17
CA ILE A 272 15.88 -8.72 -94.97
C ILE A 272 16.43 -8.34 -96.35
N ALA A 273 17.39 -9.12 -96.87
CA ALA A 273 17.68 -9.46 -98.28
C ALA A 273 19.14 -9.99 -98.31
N SER A 274 19.41 -11.30 -98.40
CA SER A 274 19.31 -12.23 -99.54
C SER A 274 20.26 -11.92 -100.71
N ALA A 275 21.36 -12.68 -100.80
CA ALA A 275 21.90 -13.37 -101.98
C ALA A 275 23.33 -13.86 -101.66
#